data_AF-A0A0F9AH82-F1
#
_entry.id   AF-A0A0F9AH82-F1
#
_cell.length_a   1.000
_cell.length_b   1.000
_cell.length_c   1.000
_cell.angle_alpha   90.00
_cell.angle_beta   90.00
_cell.angle_gamma   90.00
#
_symmetry.space_group_name_H-M   'P 1'
#
loop_
_entity.id
_entity.type
_entity.pdbx_description
1 polymer ?
#
loop_
_entity_poly.entity_id
_entity_poly.type
_entity_poly.pdbx_seq_one_letter_code
_entity_poly.pdbx_strand_id
1 'polypeptide(L)' 'MSDSSAAIRVAVVGMGIRGRMYATVTAGLHDAELVGVCDLDDVTRAQAAE' A
#
# COMPACT_ATOMS: atom_id res chain seq x y z
N MET A 1 -23.05 3.07 19.62
CA MET A 1 -23.07 2.47 18.28
C MET A 1 -21.64 2.10 17.93
N SER A 2 -21.28 0.82 18.05
CA SER A 2 -19.96 0.32 17.64
C SER A 2 -20.04 -0.01 16.16
N ASP A 3 -19.63 0.93 15.31
CA ASP A 3 -19.53 0.70 13.88
C ASP A 3 -18.27 -0.13 13.61
N SER A 4 -18.32 -1.41 13.95
CA SER A 4 -17.25 -2.38 13.71
C SER A 4 -17.41 -2.99 12.33
N SER A 5 -17.38 -2.16 11.29
CA SER A 5 -16.98 -2.67 9.97
C SER A 5 -15.47 -2.90 10.04
N ALA A 6 -15.03 -4.16 9.99
CA ALA A 6 -13.61 -4.46 9.95
C ALA A 6 -12.97 -3.77 8.73
N ALA A 7 -11.97 -2.92 8.96
CA ALA A 7 -11.31 -2.19 7.89
C ALA A 7 -10.70 -3.15 6.84
N ILE A 8 -10.89 -2.83 5.56
CA ILE A 8 -10.35 -3.58 4.44
C ILE A 8 -8.84 -3.37 4.38
N ARG A 9 -8.07 -4.45 4.47
CA ARG A 9 -6.60 -4.40 4.42
C ARG A 9 -6.13 -4.37 2.98
N VAL A 10 -5.39 -3.34 2.60
CA VAL A 10 -4.95 -3.08 1.22
C VAL A 10 -3.42 -3.02 1.15
N ALA A 11 -2.84 -3.65 0.14
CA ALA A 11 -1.43 -3.51 -0.22
C ALA A 11 -1.29 -2.97 -1.65
N VAL A 12 -0.27 -2.14 -1.88
CA VAL A 12 0.00 -1.54 -3.21
C VAL A 12 1.29 -2.13 -3.80
N VAL A 13 1.21 -2.62 -5.03
CA VAL A 13 2.35 -3.17 -5.78
C VAL A 13 2.71 -2.23 -6.94
N GLY A 14 4.00 -1.85 -6.99
CA GLY A 14 4.57 -0.87 -7.91
C GLY A 14 4.38 0.56 -7.41
N MET A 15 5.47 1.28 -7.10
CA MET A 15 5.41 2.64 -6.54
C MET A 15 5.71 3.73 -7.57
N GLY A 16 5.32 3.49 -8.83
CA GLY A 16 5.22 4.52 -9.87
C GLY A 16 4.12 5.57 -9.56
N ILE A 17 3.85 6.47 -10.51
CA ILE A 17 2.90 7.60 -10.32
C ILE A 17 1.53 7.12 -9.78
N ARG A 18 0.96 6.08 -10.39
CA ARG A 18 -0.35 5.54 -9.99
C ARG A 18 -0.31 4.82 -8.64
N GLY A 19 0.75 4.05 -8.38
CA GLY A 19 0.91 3.38 -7.09
C GLY A 19 0.94 4.35 -5.92
N ARG A 20 1.70 5.44 -6.06
CA ARG A 20 1.73 6.52 -5.07
C ARG A 20 0.35 7.17 -4.89
N MET A 21 -0.37 7.43 -5.98
CA MET A 21 -1.74 7.95 -5.89
C MET A 21 -2.67 6.99 -5.12
N TYR A 22 -2.63 5.70 -5.42
CA TYR A 22 -3.47 4.71 -4.75
C TYR A 22 -3.12 4.57 -3.27
N ALA A 23 -1.83 4.54 -2.91
CA ALA A 23 -1.40 4.53 -1.51
C ALA A 23 -1.93 5.76 -0.75
N THR A 24 -1.86 6.95 -1.36
CA THR A 24 -2.39 8.19 -0.78
C THR A 24 -3.91 8.16 -0.63
N VAL A 25 -4.64 7.67 -1.65
CA VAL A 25 -6.10 7.55 -1.59
C VAL A 25 -6.50 6.57 -0.48
N THR A 26 -5.87 5.39 -0.43
CA THR A 26 -6.15 4.38 0.60
C THR A 26 -5.91 4.89 2.00
N ALA A 27 -4.87 5.71 2.23
CA ALA A 27 -4.61 6.32 3.53
C ALA A 27 -5.70 7.30 3.99
N GLY A 28 -6.55 7.80 3.09
CA GLY A 28 -7.67 8.70 3.38
C GLY A 28 -9.04 8.02 3.50
N LEU A 29 -9.13 6.70 3.30
CA LEU A 29 -10.40 5.97 3.39
C LEU A 29 -10.67 5.52 4.83
N HIS A 30 -11.89 5.75 5.31
CA HIS A 30 -12.31 5.38 6.67
C HIS A 30 -12.48 3.87 6.87
N ASP A 31 -12.73 3.13 5.79
CA ASP A 31 -13.01 1.71 5.75
C ASP A 31 -11.84 0.87 5.21
N ALA A 32 -10.66 1.47 5.04
CA ALA A 32 -9.47 0.78 4.55
C ALA A 32 -8.21 1.11 5.35
N GLU A 33 -7.31 0.13 5.44
CA GLU A 33 -6.00 0.23 6.07
C GLU A 33 -4.93 -0.12 5.02
N LEU A 34 -4.00 0.80 4.74
CA LEU A 34 -2.83 0.51 3.91
C LEU A 34 -1.82 -0.29 4.74
N VAL A 35 -1.71 -1.59 4.50
CA VAL A 35 -0.88 -2.50 5.30
C VAL A 35 0.51 -2.76 4.71
N GLY A 36 0.77 -2.29 3.48
CA GLY A 36 2.08 -2.46 2.86
C GLY A 36 2.18 -1.86 1.46
N VAL A 37 3.42 -1.60 1.07
CA VAL A 37 3.81 -1.21 -0.29
C VAL A 37 4.96 -2.08 -0.74
N CYS A 38 4.98 -2.42 -2.03
CA CYS A 38 6.06 -3.20 -2.65
C CYS A 38 6.48 -2.51 -3.94
N ASP A 39 7.78 -2.28 -4.14
CA ASP A 39 8.33 -1.80 -5.42
C ASP A 39 9.34 -2.81 -5.97
N LEU A 40 9.22 -3.14 -7.25
CA LEU A 40 10.11 -4.07 -7.94
C LEU A 40 11.50 -3.48 -8.13
N ASP A 41 11.61 -2.15 -8.25
CA ASP A 41 12.90 -1.46 -8.35
C ASP A 41 13.70 -1.61 -7.04
N ASP A 42 13.02 -1.57 -5.89
CA ASP A 42 13.65 -1.76 -4.57
C ASP A 42 14.03 -3.22 -4.35
N VAL A 43 13.20 -4.17 -4.78
CA VAL A 43 13.53 -5.61 -4.74
C VAL A 43 14.74 -5.91 -5.62
N THR A 44 14.78 -5.39 -6.84
CA THR A 44 15.91 -5.60 -7.77
C THR A 44 17.20 -5.00 -7.20
N ARG A 45 17.12 -3.81 -6.59
CA ARG A 45 18.27 -3.18 -5.93
C ARG A 45 18.75 -3.97 -4.72
N ALA A 46 17.84 -4.47 -3.90
CA ALA A 46 18.19 -5.30 -2.75
C ALA A 46 18.88 -6.60 -3.18
N GLN A 47 18.36 -7.27 -4.22
CA GLN A 47 18.97 -8.48 -4.78
C GLN A 47 20.33 -8.25 -5.43
N ALA A 48 20.57 -7.06 -5.98
CA ALA A 48 21.86 -6.70 -6.57
C ALA A 48 22.94 -6.35 -5.51
N ALA A 49 22.55 -6.17 -4.24
CA ALA A 49 23.45 -5.85 -3.13
C ALA A 49 23.84 -7.08 -2.27
N GLU A 50 23.29 -8.26 -2.58
CA GLU A 50 23.62 -9.57 -2.00
C GLU A 50 24.64 -10.33 -2.87
#